data_AF-A0A956B441-F1
#
_entry.id   AF-A0A956B441-F1
#
_cell.length_a   1.000
_cell.length_b   1.000
_cell.length_c   1.000
_cell.angle_alpha   90.00
_cell.angle_beta   90.00
_cell.angle_gamma   90.00
#
_symmetry.space_group_name_H-M   'P 1'
#
loop_
_entity.id
_entity.type
_entity.pdbx_description
1 polymer ?
#
loop_
_entity_poly.entity_id
_entity_poly.type
_entity_poly.pdbx_seq_one_letter_code
_entity_poly.pdbx_strand_id
1 'polypeptide(L)'
;MTRPGYSMPAALVARMNALSDDHRRGVARFMGRLEGFVRTGLLSAEQAEIVGEHLVRLGERNRNPANTGNIEDLFCHTLEDTRDPIRAYAQALADSVKVVPMDDGAPLEPPMRKLDGSRWYRKVGDFEHLSPGDKMLVTHTMVAYGDREMWESAAALVRVTHPHLNEAGVERQVAKMAVQSQHLPSSSFVLARASGLTIACAELYARAGYTEQEQQDAQVFYDICAEYSPAWSNYFIVGQIPDGPSWAEWRARYLAARAKLPPELIYQLSSDTLTNFLDGTLESGKWTDATVFFGGVTASADVPQAIARIVNQYIAEHVALHDRPISELTVACAPTLAPWGIGFENDRAVVLTEAPEKGEILRQQFEAAMARKRR
;
A
#
# COMPACT_ATOMS: atom_id res chain seq x y z
N MET A 1 35.72 10.87 9.84
CA MET A 1 35.70 9.42 10.14
C MET A 1 34.67 8.78 9.24
N THR A 2 35.10 8.03 8.22
CA THR A 2 34.22 7.21 7.39
C THR A 2 33.67 6.07 8.26
N ARG A 3 32.35 6.00 8.43
CA ARG A 3 31.72 4.84 9.08
C ARG A 3 32.15 3.59 8.31
N PRO A 4 32.52 2.48 8.96
CA PRO A 4 32.77 1.22 8.26
C PRO A 4 31.57 0.93 7.37
N GLY A 5 31.83 0.59 6.10
CA GLY A 5 30.77 0.28 5.16
C GLY A 5 29.96 -0.89 5.72
N TYR A 6 28.66 -0.67 5.92
CA TYR A 6 27.75 -1.78 6.18
C TYR A 6 27.79 -2.71 4.97
N SER A 7 28.14 -3.96 5.21
CA SER A 7 28.03 -5.05 4.26
C SER A 7 27.07 -6.08 4.83
N MET A 8 26.13 -6.52 4.02
CA MET A 8 25.16 -7.54 4.40
C MET A 8 25.80 -8.81 5.00
N PRO A 9 25.16 -9.46 5.98
CA PRO A 9 25.63 -10.74 6.50
C PRO A 9 25.76 -11.79 5.38
N ALA A 10 26.89 -12.51 5.36
CA ALA A 10 27.17 -13.50 4.32
C ALA A 10 26.09 -14.59 4.22
N ALA A 11 25.46 -14.95 5.35
CA ALA A 11 24.35 -15.91 5.39
C ALA A 11 23.11 -15.40 4.62
N LEU A 12 22.78 -14.11 4.75
CA LEU A 12 21.66 -13.48 4.08
C LEU A 12 21.92 -13.41 2.56
N VAL A 13 23.14 -13.10 2.15
CA VAL A 13 23.57 -13.12 0.75
C VAL A 13 23.47 -14.52 0.14
N ALA A 14 23.90 -15.55 0.87
CA ALA A 14 23.80 -16.93 0.42
C ALA A 14 22.33 -17.36 0.19
N ARG A 15 21.43 -17.00 1.11
CA ARG A 15 19.99 -17.27 0.98
C ARG A 15 19.36 -16.50 -0.17
N MET A 16 19.67 -15.21 -0.32
CA MET A 16 19.22 -14.40 -1.45
C MET A 16 19.63 -15.01 -2.81
N ASN A 17 20.85 -15.54 -2.91
CA ASN A 17 21.33 -16.17 -4.14
C ASN A 17 20.62 -17.48 -4.50
N ALA A 18 20.00 -18.14 -3.52
CA ALA A 18 19.20 -19.35 -3.71
C ALA A 18 17.74 -19.07 -4.16
N LEU A 19 17.31 -17.80 -4.17
CA LEU A 19 15.98 -17.41 -4.62
C LEU A 19 15.84 -17.52 -6.14
N SER A 20 14.59 -17.56 -6.62
CA SER A 20 14.29 -17.43 -8.05
C SER A 20 14.83 -16.11 -8.61
N ASP A 21 15.12 -16.06 -9.91
CA ASP A 21 15.69 -14.86 -10.55
C ASP A 21 14.82 -13.60 -10.34
N ASP A 22 13.50 -13.77 -10.34
CA ASP A 22 12.55 -12.67 -10.14
C ASP A 22 12.65 -12.12 -8.71
N HIS A 23 12.67 -12.98 -7.70
CA HIS A 23 12.86 -12.57 -6.31
C HIS A 23 14.26 -11.99 -6.07
N ARG A 24 15.31 -12.67 -6.56
CA ARG A 24 16.70 -12.28 -6.34
C ARG A 24 16.98 -10.88 -6.85
N ARG A 25 16.50 -10.50 -8.04
CA ARG A 25 16.70 -9.15 -8.60
C ARG A 25 16.04 -8.08 -7.73
N GLY A 26 14.77 -8.28 -7.35
CA GLY A 26 14.04 -7.34 -6.50
C GLY A 26 14.67 -7.18 -5.12
N VAL A 27 15.02 -8.29 -4.48
CA VAL A 27 15.68 -8.29 -3.17
C VAL A 27 17.04 -7.60 -3.27
N ALA A 28 17.90 -7.96 -4.23
CA ALA A 28 19.22 -7.35 -4.38
C ALA A 28 19.16 -5.82 -4.58
N ARG A 29 18.19 -5.33 -5.37
CA ARG A 29 17.98 -3.89 -5.57
C ARG A 29 17.62 -3.19 -4.26
N PHE A 30 16.64 -3.72 -3.53
CA PHE A 30 16.21 -3.15 -2.27
C PHE A 30 17.33 -3.21 -1.21
N MET A 31 18.09 -4.30 -1.13
CA MET A 31 19.27 -4.39 -0.26
C MET A 31 20.29 -3.28 -0.55
N GLY A 32 20.54 -2.96 -1.82
CA GLY A 32 21.40 -1.84 -2.21
C GLY A 32 20.88 -0.48 -1.72
N ARG A 33 19.55 -0.28 -1.65
CA ARG A 33 18.94 0.91 -1.04
C ARG A 33 19.13 0.94 0.47
N LEU A 34 18.94 -0.19 1.16
CA LEU A 34 19.17 -0.31 2.60
C LEU A 34 20.62 0.05 2.96
N GLU A 35 21.61 -0.45 2.20
CA GLU A 35 23.02 -0.05 2.37
C GLU A 35 23.21 1.47 2.17
N GLY A 36 22.52 2.07 1.20
CA GLY A 36 22.44 3.51 1.02
C GLY A 36 21.98 4.24 2.28
N PHE A 37 20.87 3.80 2.87
CA PHE A 37 20.29 4.40 4.07
C PHE A 37 21.15 4.24 5.32
N VAL A 38 21.87 3.12 5.44
CA VAL A 38 22.84 2.96 6.54
C VAL A 38 24.00 3.95 6.39
N ARG A 39 24.50 4.15 5.16
CA ARG A 39 25.57 5.13 4.89
C ARG A 39 25.13 6.57 5.17
N THR A 40 23.90 6.94 4.83
CA THR A 40 23.36 8.28 5.09
C THR A 40 22.88 8.46 6.53
N GLY A 41 22.80 7.37 7.31
CA GLY A 41 22.37 7.39 8.70
C GLY A 41 20.86 7.46 8.90
N LEU A 42 20.08 7.17 7.85
CA LEU A 42 18.62 7.00 7.95
C LEU A 42 18.25 5.64 8.59
N LEU A 43 19.14 4.65 8.49
CA LEU A 43 19.02 3.37 9.20
C LEU A 43 20.31 3.06 9.98
N SER A 44 20.15 2.26 11.03
CA SER A 44 21.23 1.47 11.63
C SER A 44 21.45 0.17 10.84
N ALA A 45 22.61 -0.47 11.04
CA ALA A 45 22.92 -1.76 10.43
C ALA A 45 21.91 -2.83 10.86
N GLU A 46 21.54 -2.83 12.14
CA GLU A 46 20.61 -3.79 12.74
C GLU A 46 19.19 -3.63 12.17
N GLN A 47 18.73 -2.39 11.95
CA GLN A 47 17.46 -2.14 11.28
C GLN A 47 17.48 -2.63 9.83
N ALA A 48 18.56 -2.35 9.08
CA ALA A 48 18.71 -2.81 7.71
C ALA A 48 18.75 -4.35 7.61
N GLU A 49 19.40 -5.02 8.56
CA GLU A 49 19.44 -6.49 8.62
C GLU A 49 18.05 -7.09 8.84
N ILE A 50 17.23 -6.51 9.73
CA ILE A 50 15.85 -6.98 9.98
C ILE A 50 14.97 -6.85 8.74
N VAL A 51 15.02 -5.69 8.07
CA VAL A 51 14.27 -5.48 6.83
C VAL A 51 14.78 -6.43 5.75
N GLY A 52 16.09 -6.63 5.66
CA GLY A 52 16.70 -7.55 4.70
C GLY A 52 16.28 -9.01 4.90
N GLU A 53 16.29 -9.48 6.15
CA GLU A 53 15.81 -10.81 6.52
C GLU A 53 14.38 -11.04 6.03
N HIS A 54 13.48 -10.08 6.27
CA HIS A 54 12.09 -10.15 5.82
C HIS A 54 11.97 -10.30 4.31
N LEU A 55 12.72 -9.51 3.53
CA LEU A 55 12.71 -9.59 2.06
C LEU A 55 13.16 -10.95 1.54
N VAL A 56 14.19 -11.54 2.14
CA VAL A 56 14.65 -12.89 1.78
C VAL A 56 13.57 -13.93 2.10
N ARG A 57 12.95 -13.84 3.27
CA ARG A 57 11.88 -14.78 3.67
C ARG A 57 10.64 -14.69 2.77
N LEU A 58 10.27 -13.51 2.30
CA LEU A 58 9.22 -13.37 1.27
C LEU A 58 9.57 -14.18 0.01
N GLY A 59 10.82 -14.09 -0.44
CA GLY A 59 11.34 -14.89 -1.54
C GLY A 59 11.33 -16.40 -1.29
N GLU A 60 11.75 -16.83 -0.11
CA GLU A 60 11.78 -18.26 0.27
C GLU A 60 10.38 -18.89 0.31
N ARG A 61 9.38 -18.09 0.70
CA ARG A 61 7.97 -18.53 0.71
C ARG A 61 7.30 -18.42 -0.66
N ASN A 62 8.02 -18.01 -1.70
CA ASN A 62 7.49 -17.69 -3.02
C ASN A 62 6.30 -16.72 -2.95
N ARG A 63 6.34 -15.81 -1.96
CA ARG A 63 5.30 -14.80 -1.74
C ARG A 63 5.72 -13.51 -2.42
N ASN A 64 4.81 -12.95 -3.22
CA ASN A 64 4.96 -11.60 -3.76
C ASN A 64 6.18 -11.34 -4.69
N PRO A 65 6.62 -12.27 -5.58
CA PRO A 65 7.81 -12.08 -6.43
C PRO A 65 7.81 -10.82 -7.29
N ALA A 66 6.63 -10.43 -7.80
CA ALA A 66 6.47 -9.25 -8.64
C ALA A 66 6.33 -7.94 -7.84
N ASN A 67 6.09 -8.02 -6.53
CA ASN A 67 5.68 -6.90 -5.68
C ASN A 67 6.82 -6.38 -4.78
N THR A 68 8.00 -7.02 -4.77
CA THR A 68 9.16 -6.55 -4.00
C THR A 68 9.51 -5.09 -4.31
N GLY A 69 9.26 -4.63 -5.54
CA GLY A 69 9.43 -3.23 -5.90
C GLY A 69 8.44 -2.28 -5.23
N ASN A 70 7.19 -2.72 -5.02
CA ASN A 70 6.20 -1.90 -4.31
C ASN A 70 6.55 -1.79 -2.82
N ILE A 71 7.02 -2.89 -2.23
CA ILE A 71 7.49 -2.92 -0.84
C ILE A 71 8.72 -2.01 -0.67
N GLU A 72 9.64 -2.05 -1.64
CA GLU A 72 10.80 -1.14 -1.70
C GLU A 72 10.37 0.32 -1.75
N ASP A 73 9.51 0.69 -2.70
CA ASP A 73 9.08 2.08 -2.88
C ASP A 73 8.36 2.58 -1.61
N LEU A 74 7.38 1.83 -1.09
CA LEU A 74 6.66 2.18 0.13
C LEU A 74 7.60 2.40 1.31
N PHE A 75 8.57 1.50 1.50
CA PHE A 75 9.53 1.63 2.57
C PHE A 75 10.46 2.84 2.37
N CYS A 76 11.09 2.94 1.20
CA CYS A 76 12.10 3.95 0.91
C CYS A 76 11.51 5.37 0.99
N HIS A 77 10.37 5.61 0.33
CA HIS A 77 9.72 6.92 0.34
C HIS A 77 9.25 7.30 1.74
N THR A 78 8.60 6.37 2.45
CA THR A 78 8.15 6.63 3.83
C THR A 78 9.35 6.94 4.73
N LEU A 79 10.46 6.23 4.59
CA LEU A 79 11.66 6.45 5.38
C LEU A 79 12.30 7.82 5.07
N GLU A 80 12.44 8.17 3.80
CA GLU A 80 13.07 9.45 3.41
C GLU A 80 12.25 10.65 3.87
N ASP A 81 10.93 10.56 3.75
CA ASP A 81 10.01 11.65 4.09
C ASP A 81 9.80 11.79 5.61
N THR A 82 9.60 10.67 6.30
CA THR A 82 9.25 10.69 7.74
C THR A 82 10.46 10.56 8.66
N ARG A 83 11.59 10.03 8.14
CA ARG A 83 12.77 9.62 8.92
C ARG A 83 12.43 8.63 10.05
N ASP A 84 11.31 7.93 9.92
CA ASP A 84 10.82 6.96 10.90
C ASP A 84 10.87 5.54 10.32
N PRO A 85 11.88 4.72 10.70
CA PRO A 85 12.01 3.36 10.19
C PRO A 85 10.89 2.43 10.66
N ILE A 86 10.30 2.68 11.84
CA ILE A 86 9.16 1.89 12.35
C ILE A 86 7.96 2.12 11.44
N ARG A 87 7.67 3.39 11.12
CA ARG A 87 6.57 3.72 10.21
C ARG A 87 6.80 3.17 8.81
N ALA A 88 8.00 3.34 8.25
CA ALA A 88 8.36 2.84 6.94
C ALA A 88 8.17 1.32 6.84
N TYR A 89 8.61 0.60 7.88
CA TYR A 89 8.47 -0.84 7.92
C TYR A 89 7.03 -1.30 8.14
N ALA A 90 6.21 -0.54 8.87
CA ALA A 90 4.79 -0.83 9.01
C ALA A 90 4.07 -0.90 7.65
N GLN A 91 4.41 0.01 6.73
CA GLN A 91 3.84 0.01 5.37
C GLN A 91 4.33 -1.20 4.57
N ALA A 92 5.63 -1.48 4.61
CA ALA A 92 6.23 -2.61 3.94
C ALA A 92 5.59 -3.95 4.38
N LEU A 93 5.35 -4.12 5.69
CA LEU A 93 4.73 -5.32 6.24
C LEU A 93 3.27 -5.50 5.79
N ALA A 94 2.46 -4.44 5.78
CA ALA A 94 1.09 -4.53 5.27
C ALA A 94 1.02 -4.94 3.79
N ASP A 95 1.95 -4.45 2.96
CA ASP A 95 1.98 -4.81 1.54
C ASP A 95 2.61 -6.19 1.27
N SER A 96 3.25 -6.79 2.27
CA SER A 96 3.96 -8.07 2.15
C SER A 96 3.04 -9.29 2.04
N VAL A 97 1.76 -9.17 2.43
CA VAL A 97 0.82 -10.32 2.54
C VAL A 97 -0.24 -10.35 1.43
N LYS A 98 0.05 -9.78 0.27
CA LYS A 98 -0.81 -9.82 -0.93
C LYS A 98 -0.66 -11.15 -1.70
N VAL A 99 -1.40 -12.19 -1.31
CA VAL A 99 -1.37 -13.50 -2.01
C VAL A 99 -2.77 -14.04 -2.29
N VAL A 100 -2.94 -14.76 -3.40
CA VAL A 100 -4.18 -15.49 -3.72
C VAL A 100 -3.82 -16.94 -4.03
N PRO A 101 -4.45 -17.94 -3.37
CA PRO A 101 -5.46 -17.80 -2.32
C PRO A 101 -4.86 -17.34 -0.97
N MET A 102 -5.64 -16.60 -0.20
CA MET A 102 -5.32 -16.27 1.19
C MET A 102 -5.56 -17.48 2.09
N ASP A 103 -4.81 -17.60 3.18
CA ASP A 103 -5.07 -18.59 4.22
C ASP A 103 -6.36 -18.20 4.97
N ASP A 104 -7.43 -18.99 4.83
CA ASP A 104 -8.72 -18.74 5.49
C ASP A 104 -8.63 -18.78 7.03
N GLY A 105 -7.59 -19.39 7.59
CA GLY A 105 -7.29 -19.40 9.02
C GLY A 105 -6.61 -18.13 9.53
N ALA A 106 -6.11 -17.26 8.64
CA ALA A 106 -5.34 -16.08 9.05
C ALA A 106 -6.22 -15.06 9.79
N PRO A 107 -5.80 -14.59 10.97
CA PRO A 107 -6.57 -13.62 11.75
C PRO A 107 -6.52 -12.22 11.13
N LEU A 108 -7.55 -11.43 11.40
CA LEU A 108 -7.66 -10.02 11.03
C LEU A 108 -7.31 -9.17 12.24
N GLU A 109 -6.28 -8.34 12.11
CA GLU A 109 -5.84 -7.39 13.12
C GLU A 109 -5.74 -5.99 12.48
N PRO A 110 -6.72 -5.10 12.71
CA PRO A 110 -7.90 -5.26 13.57
C PRO A 110 -9.02 -6.12 12.95
N PRO A 111 -9.97 -6.61 13.76
CA PRO A 111 -11.22 -7.20 13.27
C PRO A 111 -12.05 -6.21 12.44
N MET A 112 -12.91 -6.75 11.58
CA MET A 112 -13.90 -5.99 10.83
C MET A 112 -15.31 -6.31 11.30
N ARG A 113 -16.26 -5.39 11.05
CA ARG A 113 -17.68 -5.59 11.34
C ARG A 113 -18.56 -5.00 10.24
N LYS A 114 -19.80 -5.43 10.15
CA LYS A 114 -20.83 -4.70 9.41
C LYS A 114 -21.14 -3.38 10.11
N LEU A 115 -21.45 -2.35 9.31
CA LEU A 115 -21.83 -1.03 9.82
C LEU A 115 -23.05 -1.10 10.76
N ASP A 116 -24.02 -1.95 10.44
CA ASP A 116 -25.22 -2.21 11.25
C ASP A 116 -24.96 -3.05 12.52
N GLY A 117 -23.71 -3.49 12.75
CA GLY A 117 -23.32 -4.31 13.88
C GLY A 117 -23.79 -5.77 13.84
N SER A 118 -24.46 -6.20 12.77
CA SER A 118 -25.06 -7.54 12.67
C SER A 118 -24.04 -8.67 12.62
N ARG A 119 -22.80 -8.40 12.17
CA ARG A 119 -21.76 -9.41 12.01
C ARG A 119 -20.36 -8.87 12.25
N TRP A 120 -19.53 -9.73 12.84
CA TRP A 120 -18.10 -9.53 13.06
C TRP A 120 -17.30 -10.52 12.22
N TYR A 121 -16.11 -10.09 11.79
CA TYR A 121 -15.15 -10.84 11.00
C TYR A 121 -13.80 -10.75 11.70
N ARG A 122 -13.24 -11.90 12.07
CA ARG A 122 -12.00 -12.00 12.84
C ARG A 122 -10.91 -12.79 12.10
N LYS A 123 -11.27 -13.48 11.03
CA LYS A 123 -10.33 -14.19 10.16
C LYS A 123 -10.75 -14.08 8.70
N VAL A 124 -9.80 -14.31 7.80
CA VAL A 124 -9.99 -14.28 6.34
C VAL A 124 -11.16 -15.16 5.88
N GLY A 125 -11.29 -16.37 6.46
CA GLY A 125 -12.34 -17.31 6.13
C GLY A 125 -13.76 -16.84 6.44
N ASP A 126 -13.93 -15.82 7.32
CA ASP A 126 -15.26 -15.29 7.65
C ASP A 126 -15.90 -14.53 6.47
N PHE A 127 -15.09 -14.13 5.47
CA PHE A 127 -15.53 -13.45 4.24
C PHE A 127 -16.02 -14.42 3.15
N GLU A 128 -16.88 -15.38 3.51
CA GLU A 128 -17.45 -16.37 2.57
C GLU A 128 -18.30 -15.72 1.45
N HIS A 129 -18.78 -14.50 1.69
CA HIS A 129 -19.61 -13.74 0.76
C HIS A 129 -18.81 -12.89 -0.25
N LEU A 130 -17.49 -12.80 -0.09
CA LEU A 130 -16.61 -12.04 -0.97
C LEU A 130 -15.95 -12.93 -2.02
N SER A 131 -15.74 -12.39 -3.22
CA SER A 131 -14.91 -13.07 -4.22
C SER A 131 -13.45 -13.19 -3.71
N PRO A 132 -12.63 -14.14 -4.21
CA PRO A 132 -11.24 -14.26 -3.78
C PRO A 132 -10.42 -12.97 -3.96
N GLY A 133 -10.70 -12.20 -5.01
CA GLY A 133 -10.05 -10.90 -5.25
C GLY A 133 -10.47 -9.86 -4.22
N ASP A 134 -11.77 -9.70 -3.97
CA ASP A 134 -12.27 -8.74 -2.98
C ASP A 134 -11.82 -9.13 -1.57
N LYS A 135 -11.82 -10.43 -1.25
CA LYS A 135 -11.29 -10.96 0.01
C LYS A 135 -9.83 -10.57 0.18
N MET A 136 -8.96 -10.80 -0.80
CA MET A 136 -7.55 -10.39 -0.72
C MET A 136 -7.41 -8.88 -0.52
N LEU A 137 -8.16 -8.07 -1.27
CA LEU A 137 -8.07 -6.62 -1.18
C LEU A 137 -8.57 -6.08 0.17
N VAL A 138 -9.61 -6.67 0.75
CA VAL A 138 -10.11 -6.28 2.09
C VAL A 138 -9.13 -6.72 3.19
N THR A 139 -8.47 -7.87 3.01
CA THR A 139 -7.68 -8.51 4.07
C THR A 139 -6.20 -8.11 4.08
N HIS A 140 -5.62 -7.65 2.96
CA HIS A 140 -4.16 -7.42 2.89
C HIS A 140 -3.64 -6.41 3.92
N THR A 141 -4.42 -5.38 4.25
CA THR A 141 -4.06 -4.38 5.28
C THR A 141 -4.27 -4.88 6.71
N MET A 142 -5.04 -5.94 6.91
CA MET A 142 -5.46 -6.46 8.23
C MET A 142 -4.76 -7.76 8.62
N VAL A 143 -4.21 -8.52 7.66
CA VAL A 143 -3.62 -9.84 7.91
C VAL A 143 -2.16 -9.76 8.31
N ALA A 144 -1.42 -8.73 7.90
CA ALA A 144 0.00 -8.63 8.17
C ALA A 144 0.33 -8.76 9.66
N TYR A 145 -0.39 -8.08 10.53
CA TYR A 145 -0.16 -8.14 11.97
C TYR A 145 -0.85 -9.31 12.68
N GLY A 146 -1.69 -10.06 11.95
CA GLY A 146 -2.20 -11.35 12.36
C GLY A 146 -1.23 -12.51 12.11
N ASP A 147 -0.29 -12.35 11.17
CA ASP A 147 0.78 -13.34 10.91
C ASP A 147 1.88 -13.20 11.97
N ARG A 148 2.14 -14.29 12.70
CA ARG A 148 3.11 -14.33 13.79
C ARG A 148 4.53 -13.95 13.34
N GLU A 149 4.93 -14.35 12.14
CA GLU A 149 6.26 -14.06 11.62
C GLU A 149 6.43 -12.56 11.34
N MET A 150 5.39 -11.93 10.77
CA MET A 150 5.38 -10.49 10.52
C MET A 150 5.37 -9.72 11.85
N TRP A 151 4.60 -10.19 12.84
CA TRP A 151 4.60 -9.62 14.18
C TRP A 151 5.98 -9.71 14.84
N GLU A 152 6.63 -10.88 14.78
CA GLU A 152 7.97 -11.09 15.36
C GLU A 152 9.01 -10.20 14.67
N SER A 153 8.89 -10.02 13.35
CA SER A 153 9.75 -9.14 12.57
C SER A 153 9.54 -7.66 12.92
N ALA A 154 8.28 -7.21 13.08
CA ALA A 154 7.95 -5.87 13.56
C ALA A 154 8.52 -5.62 14.96
N ALA A 155 8.34 -6.59 15.88
CA ALA A 155 8.86 -6.50 17.24
C ALA A 155 10.40 -6.44 17.26
N ALA A 156 11.08 -7.18 16.39
CA ALA A 156 12.53 -7.09 16.24
C ALA A 156 12.97 -5.67 15.84
N LEU A 157 12.31 -5.06 14.85
CA LEU A 157 12.64 -3.70 14.43
C LEU A 157 12.42 -2.68 15.55
N VAL A 158 11.31 -2.80 16.28
CA VAL A 158 11.02 -1.94 17.44
C VAL A 158 12.11 -2.08 18.50
N ARG A 159 12.53 -3.31 18.84
CA ARG A 159 13.55 -3.54 19.87
C ARG A 159 14.89 -2.89 19.51
N VAL A 160 15.34 -2.97 18.25
CA VAL A 160 16.59 -2.33 17.84
C VAL A 160 16.46 -0.80 17.74
N THR A 161 15.27 -0.30 17.39
CA THR A 161 15.01 1.15 17.29
C THR A 161 14.85 1.80 18.67
N HIS A 162 14.26 1.06 19.62
CA HIS A 162 13.95 1.52 20.97
C HIS A 162 14.40 0.47 22.02
N PRO A 163 15.72 0.32 22.25
CA PRO A 163 16.28 -0.72 23.13
C PRO A 163 15.92 -0.56 24.61
N HIS A 164 15.33 0.57 24.99
CA HIS A 164 14.90 0.87 26.35
C HIS A 164 13.46 0.41 26.66
N LEU A 165 12.70 0.00 25.64
CA LEU A 165 11.34 -0.48 25.84
C LEU A 165 11.35 -1.88 26.46
N ASN A 166 10.45 -2.10 27.41
CA ASN A 166 10.11 -3.45 27.88
C ASN A 166 9.12 -4.13 26.90
N GLU A 167 8.78 -5.39 27.15
CA GLU A 167 7.89 -6.16 26.26
C GLU A 167 6.51 -5.49 26.05
N ALA A 168 5.93 -4.87 27.08
CA ALA A 168 4.68 -4.14 26.94
C ALA A 168 4.83 -2.88 26.06
N GLY A 169 5.97 -2.19 26.16
CA GLY A 169 6.31 -1.08 25.27
C GLY A 169 6.52 -1.51 23.82
N VAL A 170 7.14 -2.68 23.60
CA VAL A 170 7.32 -3.27 22.27
C VAL A 170 5.95 -3.64 21.68
N GLU A 171 5.09 -4.32 22.44
CA GLU A 171 3.75 -4.69 21.99
C GLU A 171 2.94 -3.44 21.60
N ARG A 172 2.98 -2.38 22.41
CA ARG A 172 2.32 -1.11 22.10
C ARG A 172 2.81 -0.51 20.78
N GLN A 173 4.11 -0.55 20.51
CA GLN A 173 4.65 -0.03 19.25
C GLN A 173 4.25 -0.90 18.06
N VAL A 174 4.25 -2.22 18.18
CA VAL A 174 3.79 -3.12 17.12
C VAL A 174 2.29 -2.90 16.85
N ALA A 175 1.48 -2.72 17.88
CA ALA A 175 0.08 -2.33 17.73
C ALA A 175 -0.06 -0.97 17.03
N LYS A 176 0.81 0.00 17.35
CA LYS A 176 0.85 1.29 16.65
C LYS A 176 1.24 1.15 15.18
N MET A 177 2.18 0.26 14.86
CA MET A 177 2.52 -0.06 13.47
C MET A 177 1.30 -0.64 12.74
N ALA A 178 0.56 -1.56 13.36
CA ALA A 178 -0.66 -2.14 12.80
C ALA A 178 -1.77 -1.11 12.56
N VAL A 179 -1.87 -0.09 13.43
CA VAL A 179 -2.77 1.06 13.20
C VAL A 179 -2.29 1.90 12.03
N GLN A 180 -0.98 2.19 11.99
CA GLN A 180 -0.36 3.00 10.94
C GLN A 180 -0.29 2.31 9.58
N SER A 181 -0.54 1.02 9.48
CA SER A 181 -0.54 0.30 8.20
C SER A 181 -1.94 0.19 7.58
N GLN A 182 -2.95 0.81 8.21
CA GLN A 182 -4.33 0.79 7.74
C GLN A 182 -4.53 1.79 6.60
N HIS A 183 -4.23 1.36 5.37
CA HIS A 183 -4.49 2.12 4.15
C HIS A 183 -5.96 2.03 3.75
N LEU A 184 -6.82 2.88 4.31
CA LEU A 184 -8.25 2.87 3.92
C LEU A 184 -8.76 3.88 2.87
N PRO A 185 -8.05 4.94 2.46
CA PRO A 185 -8.61 5.82 1.43
C PRO A 185 -8.23 5.36 0.02
N SER A 186 -7.02 4.86 -0.23
CA SER A 186 -6.63 4.17 -1.48
C SER A 186 -7.46 2.89 -1.69
N SER A 187 -7.91 2.28 -0.60
CA SER A 187 -8.82 1.13 -0.61
C SER A 187 -10.29 1.52 -0.36
N SER A 188 -10.67 2.81 -0.42
CA SER A 188 -12.09 3.21 -0.43
C SER A 188 -12.82 2.51 -1.57
N PHE A 189 -12.18 2.38 -2.74
CA PHE A 189 -12.70 1.64 -3.90
C PHE A 189 -12.82 0.13 -3.66
N VAL A 190 -11.96 -0.44 -2.82
CA VAL A 190 -11.98 -1.85 -2.42
C VAL A 190 -13.07 -2.11 -1.37
N LEU A 191 -13.14 -1.26 -0.34
CA LEU A 191 -14.16 -1.32 0.70
C LEU A 191 -15.55 -0.96 0.19
N ALA A 192 -15.64 -0.08 -0.81
CA ALA A 192 -16.88 0.21 -1.54
C ALA A 192 -17.51 -1.07 -2.07
N ARG A 193 -16.73 -1.98 -2.68
CA ARG A 193 -17.24 -3.28 -3.13
C ARG A 193 -17.64 -4.20 -1.98
N ALA A 194 -17.11 -4.00 -0.78
CA ALA A 194 -17.17 -4.95 0.31
C ALA A 194 -18.40 -4.83 1.24
N SER A 195 -19.50 -4.21 0.77
CA SER A 195 -20.83 -4.34 1.41
C SER A 195 -20.95 -3.72 2.82
N GLY A 196 -20.49 -2.49 3.04
CA GLY A 196 -20.70 -1.75 4.30
C GLY A 196 -19.92 -2.33 5.49
N LEU A 197 -18.68 -2.79 5.24
CA LEU A 197 -17.76 -3.23 6.28
C LEU A 197 -16.95 -2.05 6.81
N THR A 198 -16.76 -2.02 8.13
CA THR A 198 -15.95 -1.02 8.85
C THR A 198 -14.93 -1.74 9.74
N ILE A 199 -13.84 -1.04 10.07
CA ILE A 199 -12.84 -1.51 11.02
C ILE A 199 -13.37 -1.36 12.44
N ALA A 200 -13.12 -2.35 13.30
CA ALA A 200 -13.31 -2.21 14.73
C ALA A 200 -12.03 -1.65 15.39
N CYS A 201 -12.02 -0.36 15.71
CA CYS A 201 -10.81 0.32 16.18
C CYS A 201 -10.48 0.05 17.64
N ALA A 202 -11.49 -0.08 18.49
CA ALA A 202 -11.36 0.05 19.94
C ALA A 202 -10.21 -0.77 20.54
N GLU A 203 -10.15 -2.07 20.25
CA GLU A 203 -9.15 -2.97 20.84
C GLU A 203 -7.72 -2.63 20.41
N LEU A 204 -7.47 -2.58 19.09
CA LEU A 204 -6.14 -2.33 18.56
C LEU A 204 -5.64 -0.92 18.89
N TYR A 205 -6.51 0.09 18.83
CA TYR A 205 -6.13 1.47 19.13
C TYR A 205 -5.86 1.65 20.63
N ALA A 206 -6.62 1.01 21.51
CA ALA A 206 -6.31 0.98 22.94
C ALA A 206 -4.95 0.32 23.22
N ARG A 207 -4.64 -0.79 22.53
CA ARG A 207 -3.33 -1.47 22.64
C ARG A 207 -2.17 -0.63 22.12
N ALA A 208 -2.39 0.12 21.03
CA ALA A 208 -1.43 1.12 20.53
C ALA A 208 -1.31 2.34 21.47
N GLY A 209 -2.23 2.46 22.43
CA GLY A 209 -2.27 3.48 23.47
C GLY A 209 -2.70 4.84 22.96
N TYR A 210 -3.64 4.86 22.01
CA TYR A 210 -4.45 6.02 21.71
C TYR A 210 -5.46 6.26 22.83
N THR A 211 -5.79 7.53 23.07
CA THR A 211 -6.83 7.95 24.01
C THR A 211 -8.21 7.45 23.58
N GLU A 212 -9.15 7.43 24.52
CA GLU A 212 -10.54 7.05 24.21
C GLU A 212 -11.16 7.96 23.13
N GLN A 213 -10.84 9.25 23.15
CA GLN A 213 -11.29 10.21 22.15
C GLN A 213 -10.74 9.88 20.76
N GLU A 214 -9.43 9.60 20.64
CA GLU A 214 -8.81 9.22 19.36
C GLU A 214 -9.37 7.90 18.82
N GLN A 215 -9.70 6.95 19.70
CA GLN A 215 -10.37 5.70 19.32
C GLN A 215 -11.76 5.97 18.74
N GLN A 216 -12.54 6.85 19.37
CA GLN A 216 -13.87 7.25 18.89
C GLN A 216 -13.79 8.01 17.56
N ASP A 217 -12.87 8.96 17.42
CA ASP A 217 -12.68 9.72 16.19
C ASP A 217 -12.26 8.81 15.03
N ALA A 218 -11.37 7.83 15.29
CA ALA A 218 -11.00 6.82 14.30
C ALA A 218 -12.19 5.93 13.91
N GLN A 219 -12.98 5.46 14.89
CA GLN A 219 -14.15 4.64 14.60
C GLN A 219 -15.18 5.40 13.75
N VAL A 220 -15.45 6.66 14.07
CA VAL A 220 -16.35 7.53 13.29
C VAL A 220 -15.83 7.70 11.86
N PHE A 221 -14.53 7.91 11.70
CA PHE A 221 -13.92 8.00 10.38
C PHE A 221 -14.14 6.73 9.54
N TYR A 222 -13.86 5.55 10.09
CA TYR A 222 -14.04 4.30 9.35
C TYR A 222 -15.51 3.96 9.09
N ASP A 223 -16.42 4.32 10.01
CA ASP A 223 -17.85 4.15 9.80
C ASP A 223 -18.35 5.03 8.64
N ILE A 224 -17.88 6.28 8.54
CA ILE A 224 -18.16 7.14 7.38
C ILE A 224 -17.58 6.54 6.09
N CYS A 225 -16.35 6.02 6.12
CA CYS A 225 -15.76 5.33 4.97
C CYS A 225 -16.61 4.13 4.51
N ALA A 226 -17.20 3.38 5.45
CA ALA A 226 -18.07 2.24 5.15
C ALA A 226 -19.42 2.63 4.52
N GLU A 227 -19.85 3.88 4.66
CA GLU A 227 -21.05 4.43 4.00
C GLU A 227 -20.82 4.81 2.52
N TYR A 228 -19.59 4.66 2.02
CA TYR A 228 -19.26 5.00 0.63
C TYR A 228 -20.14 4.25 -0.37
N SER A 229 -20.75 4.98 -1.30
CA SER A 229 -21.57 4.37 -2.36
C SER A 229 -20.71 3.89 -3.54
N PRO A 230 -20.77 2.60 -3.92
CA PRO A 230 -20.02 2.08 -5.07
C PRO A 230 -20.32 2.79 -6.39
N ALA A 231 -21.51 3.40 -6.52
CA ALA A 231 -21.88 4.14 -7.72
C ALA A 231 -21.00 5.37 -7.95
N TRP A 232 -20.45 5.97 -6.88
CA TRP A 232 -19.52 7.10 -6.99
C TRP A 232 -18.21 6.70 -7.66
N SER A 233 -17.79 5.44 -7.54
CA SER A 233 -16.59 4.95 -8.20
C SER A 233 -16.66 5.01 -9.72
N ASN A 234 -17.87 4.96 -10.31
CA ASN A 234 -18.04 5.08 -11.76
C ASN A 234 -17.60 6.45 -12.29
N TYR A 235 -17.72 7.51 -11.47
CA TYR A 235 -17.24 8.84 -11.83
C TYR A 235 -15.71 8.87 -11.81
N PHE A 236 -15.09 8.33 -10.76
CA PHE A 236 -13.63 8.30 -10.66
C PHE A 236 -12.99 7.50 -11.79
N ILE A 237 -13.56 6.35 -12.19
CA ILE A 237 -13.04 5.53 -13.30
C ILE A 237 -12.92 6.33 -14.62
N VAL A 238 -13.75 7.36 -14.82
CA VAL A 238 -13.71 8.22 -16.02
C VAL A 238 -13.02 9.57 -15.79
N GLY A 239 -12.36 9.72 -14.63
CA GLY A 239 -11.67 10.95 -14.24
C GLY A 239 -12.61 12.11 -13.89
N GLN A 240 -13.77 11.79 -13.32
CA GLN A 240 -14.75 12.78 -12.86
C GLN A 240 -14.96 12.66 -11.34
N ILE A 241 -15.42 13.75 -10.73
CA ILE A 241 -15.85 13.75 -9.33
C ILE A 241 -17.36 13.57 -9.32
N PRO A 242 -17.90 12.70 -8.45
CA PRO A 242 -19.35 12.59 -8.28
C PRO A 242 -19.97 13.95 -7.99
N ASP A 243 -21.12 14.22 -8.58
CA ASP A 243 -21.94 15.38 -8.29
C ASP A 243 -23.27 14.92 -7.67
N GLY A 244 -23.74 15.68 -6.66
CA GLY A 244 -25.01 15.40 -6.01
C GLY A 244 -25.00 15.59 -4.49
N PRO A 245 -26.20 15.75 -3.89
CA PRO A 245 -26.35 16.09 -2.48
C PRO A 245 -25.82 14.99 -1.55
N SER A 246 -26.05 13.71 -1.88
CA SER A 246 -25.58 12.59 -1.05
C SER A 246 -24.06 12.46 -1.03
N TRP A 247 -23.41 12.67 -2.18
CA TRP A 247 -21.95 12.73 -2.26
C TRP A 247 -21.39 13.92 -1.47
N ALA A 248 -21.95 15.12 -1.67
CA ALA A 248 -21.49 16.32 -0.99
C ALA A 248 -21.61 16.20 0.54
N GLU A 249 -22.71 15.62 1.03
CA GLU A 249 -22.91 15.34 2.45
C GLU A 249 -21.88 14.33 2.98
N TRP A 250 -21.72 13.19 2.30
CA TRP A 250 -20.74 12.17 2.69
C TRP A 250 -19.32 12.74 2.71
N ARG A 251 -18.94 13.48 1.65
CA ARG A 251 -17.63 14.11 1.51
C ARG A 251 -17.36 15.10 2.64
N ALA A 252 -18.33 15.95 2.98
CA ALA A 252 -18.20 16.90 4.06
C ALA A 252 -17.97 16.19 5.41
N ARG A 253 -18.72 15.12 5.68
CA ARG A 253 -18.53 14.27 6.88
C ARG A 253 -17.14 13.61 6.88
N TYR A 254 -16.73 13.04 5.75
CA TYR A 254 -15.42 12.41 5.58
C TYR A 254 -14.27 13.38 5.87
N LEU A 255 -14.29 14.58 5.26
CA LEU A 255 -13.25 15.58 5.48
C LEU A 255 -13.21 16.08 6.93
N ALA A 256 -14.38 16.29 7.54
CA ALA A 256 -14.47 16.69 8.95
C ALA A 256 -13.96 15.60 9.90
N ALA A 257 -14.25 14.33 9.65
CA ALA A 257 -13.75 13.21 10.44
C ALA A 257 -12.24 13.01 10.23
N ARG A 258 -11.76 13.08 8.99
CA ARG A 258 -10.33 12.99 8.63
C ARG A 258 -9.49 14.02 9.38
N ALA A 259 -9.99 15.25 9.52
CA ALA A 259 -9.27 16.33 10.21
C ALA A 259 -9.07 16.08 11.72
N LYS A 260 -9.82 15.15 12.32
CA LYS A 260 -9.70 14.76 13.74
C LYS A 260 -8.77 13.58 13.97
N LEU A 261 -8.36 12.88 12.91
CA LEU A 261 -7.49 11.73 13.04
C LEU A 261 -6.09 12.14 13.55
N PRO A 262 -5.41 11.25 14.30
CA PRO A 262 -4.00 11.36 14.58
C PRO A 262 -3.19 11.65 13.29
N PRO A 263 -2.20 12.57 13.31
CA PRO A 263 -1.42 12.94 12.13
C PRO A 263 -0.78 11.75 11.40
N GLU A 264 -0.36 10.73 12.15
CA GLU A 264 0.19 9.49 11.59
C GLU A 264 -0.79 8.71 10.70
N LEU A 265 -2.09 8.79 10.98
CA LEU A 265 -3.11 8.16 10.14
C LEU A 265 -3.39 9.01 8.91
N ILE A 266 -3.46 10.34 9.08
CA ILE A 266 -3.65 11.29 7.97
C ILE A 266 -2.56 11.13 6.91
N TYR A 267 -1.32 10.91 7.34
CA TYR A 267 -0.17 10.67 6.46
C TYR A 267 -0.41 9.52 5.48
N GLN A 268 -0.89 8.39 6.01
CA GLN A 268 -1.19 7.21 5.19
C GLN A 268 -2.30 7.45 4.19
N LEU A 269 -3.24 8.32 4.56
CA LEU A 269 -4.31 8.69 3.66
C LEU A 269 -3.80 9.42 2.42
N SER A 270 -2.66 10.09 2.52
CA SER A 270 -2.06 10.87 1.43
C SER A 270 -1.01 10.14 0.59
N SER A 271 -0.49 8.97 1.03
CA SER A 271 0.74 8.39 0.46
C SER A 271 0.57 7.15 -0.43
N ASP A 272 -0.52 6.38 -0.32
CA ASP A 272 -0.52 4.97 -0.81
C ASP A 272 -0.70 4.76 -2.34
N THR A 273 -0.78 5.80 -3.15
CA THR A 273 -0.57 5.66 -4.61
C THR A 273 -0.05 6.96 -5.21
N LEU A 274 -0.49 8.08 -4.63
CA LEU A 274 -0.07 9.42 -4.99
C LEU A 274 1.45 9.61 -4.84
N THR A 275 2.09 9.09 -3.78
CA THR A 275 3.55 9.20 -3.62
C THR A 275 4.31 8.45 -4.72
N ASN A 276 3.86 7.24 -5.09
CA ASN A 276 4.46 6.50 -6.21
C ASN A 276 4.30 7.22 -7.56
N PHE A 277 3.22 8.00 -7.72
CA PHE A 277 3.01 8.86 -8.88
C PHE A 277 3.90 10.11 -8.87
N LEU A 278 4.02 10.78 -7.72
CA LEU A 278 4.76 12.04 -7.55
C LEU A 278 6.28 11.84 -7.68
N ASP A 279 6.80 10.72 -7.18
CA ASP A 279 8.25 10.45 -7.19
C ASP A 279 8.71 9.70 -8.43
N GLY A 280 7.78 9.43 -9.33
CA GLY A 280 8.10 8.85 -10.59
C GLY A 280 8.53 7.39 -10.58
N THR A 281 8.09 6.65 -9.59
CA THR A 281 8.40 5.24 -9.44
C THR A 281 7.34 4.37 -10.12
N LEU A 282 6.98 4.74 -11.36
CA LEU A 282 6.06 3.96 -12.23
C LEU A 282 6.57 2.53 -12.55
N GLU A 283 7.78 2.19 -12.13
CA GLU A 283 8.30 0.81 -12.17
C GLU A 283 7.76 -0.08 -11.03
N SER A 284 6.93 0.48 -10.15
CA SER A 284 6.22 -0.28 -9.12
C SER A 284 5.32 -1.33 -9.82
N GLY A 285 5.54 -2.61 -9.51
CA GLY A 285 4.80 -3.76 -10.05
C GLY A 285 3.28 -3.70 -9.80
N LYS A 286 2.77 -2.66 -9.09
CA LYS A 286 1.33 -2.36 -8.97
C LYS A 286 0.68 -2.30 -10.36
N TRP A 287 1.37 -1.83 -11.40
CA TRP A 287 0.79 -1.67 -12.75
C TRP A 287 0.81 -2.92 -13.60
N THR A 288 1.86 -3.74 -13.51
CA THR A 288 1.92 -5.02 -14.21
C THR A 288 0.86 -5.99 -13.70
N ASP A 289 0.50 -5.92 -12.42
CA ASP A 289 -0.61 -6.70 -11.86
C ASP A 289 -1.96 -5.98 -11.95
N ALA A 290 -2.04 -4.65 -11.78
CA ALA A 290 -3.31 -3.91 -11.91
C ALA A 290 -3.79 -3.75 -13.36
N THR A 291 -2.92 -3.75 -14.37
CA THR A 291 -3.37 -3.87 -15.78
C THR A 291 -3.96 -5.25 -16.08
N VAL A 292 -3.57 -6.28 -15.30
CA VAL A 292 -4.13 -7.64 -15.37
C VAL A 292 -5.39 -7.80 -14.51
N PHE A 293 -5.57 -6.99 -13.45
CA PHE A 293 -6.67 -7.13 -12.48
C PHE A 293 -7.72 -6.00 -12.46
N PHE A 294 -7.40 -4.80 -12.90
CA PHE A 294 -8.31 -3.65 -12.91
C PHE A 294 -8.29 -2.97 -14.27
N GLY A 295 -9.08 -3.51 -15.19
CA GLY A 295 -9.39 -2.74 -16.39
C GLY A 295 -9.92 -3.46 -17.60
N GLY A 296 -10.07 -4.79 -17.58
CA GLY A 296 -10.57 -5.53 -18.75
C GLY A 296 -9.68 -5.40 -19.97
N VAL A 297 -8.39 -5.07 -19.79
CA VAL A 297 -7.42 -4.95 -20.88
C VAL A 297 -7.10 -6.36 -21.39
N THR A 298 -7.53 -6.66 -22.60
CA THR A 298 -7.30 -7.96 -23.26
C THR A 298 -6.23 -7.91 -24.34
N ALA A 299 -5.78 -6.71 -24.69
CA ALA A 299 -4.77 -6.46 -25.71
C ALA A 299 -3.74 -5.43 -25.23
N SER A 300 -2.48 -5.66 -25.61
CA SER A 300 -1.36 -4.79 -25.22
C SER A 300 -1.44 -3.39 -25.84
N ALA A 301 -2.14 -3.24 -26.96
CA ALA A 301 -2.39 -1.94 -27.60
C ALA A 301 -3.23 -0.98 -26.73
N ASP A 302 -4.03 -1.50 -25.80
CA ASP A 302 -4.91 -0.70 -24.94
C ASP A 302 -4.23 -0.26 -23.63
N VAL A 303 -2.98 -0.69 -23.41
CA VAL A 303 -2.24 -0.43 -22.16
C VAL A 303 -2.04 1.07 -21.92
N PRO A 304 -1.61 1.91 -22.89
CA PRO A 304 -1.48 3.36 -22.66
C PRO A 304 -2.80 4.02 -22.26
N GLN A 305 -3.92 3.64 -22.89
CA GLN A 305 -5.25 4.15 -22.55
C GLN A 305 -5.67 3.70 -21.16
N ALA A 306 -5.36 2.46 -20.77
CA ALA A 306 -5.60 1.97 -19.42
C ALA A 306 -4.78 2.73 -18.37
N ILE A 307 -3.52 3.04 -18.65
CA ILE A 307 -2.67 3.86 -17.78
C ILE A 307 -3.27 5.26 -17.65
N ALA A 308 -3.57 5.94 -18.76
CA ALA A 308 -4.21 7.26 -18.75
C ALA A 308 -5.52 7.27 -17.94
N ARG A 309 -6.36 6.23 -18.10
CA ARG A 309 -7.61 6.08 -17.33
C ARG A 309 -7.35 5.99 -15.83
N ILE A 310 -6.39 5.17 -15.42
CA ILE A 310 -6.06 5.00 -14.00
C ILE A 310 -5.44 6.29 -13.44
N VAL A 311 -4.55 6.97 -14.18
CA VAL A 311 -4.01 8.28 -13.76
C VAL A 311 -5.14 9.29 -13.57
N ASN A 312 -6.06 9.39 -14.52
CA ASN A 312 -7.23 10.27 -14.42
C ASN A 312 -8.13 9.95 -13.21
N GLN A 313 -8.30 8.65 -12.90
CA GLN A 313 -8.99 8.22 -11.69
C GLN A 313 -8.32 8.78 -10.44
N TYR A 314 -7.00 8.61 -10.30
CA TYR A 314 -6.27 9.11 -9.14
C TYR A 314 -6.28 10.64 -9.02
N ILE A 315 -6.23 11.37 -10.15
CA ILE A 315 -6.39 12.84 -10.13
C ILE A 315 -7.77 13.20 -9.57
N ALA A 316 -8.83 12.56 -10.05
CA ALA A 316 -10.18 12.84 -9.60
C ALA A 316 -10.37 12.53 -8.11
N GLU A 317 -9.83 11.40 -7.63
CA GLU A 317 -9.80 11.04 -6.20
C GLU A 317 -9.01 12.06 -5.38
N HIS A 318 -7.85 12.50 -5.88
CA HIS A 318 -7.00 13.47 -5.22
C HIS A 318 -7.72 14.79 -4.96
N VAL A 319 -8.33 15.36 -6.00
CA VAL A 319 -9.12 16.60 -5.91
C VAL A 319 -10.30 16.41 -4.98
N ALA A 320 -11.01 15.30 -5.14
CA ALA A 320 -12.19 15.00 -4.35
C ALA A 320 -11.89 14.89 -2.85
N LEU A 321 -10.77 14.27 -2.45
CA LEU A 321 -10.55 13.86 -1.06
C LEU A 321 -9.46 14.66 -0.33
N HIS A 322 -8.61 15.40 -1.03
CA HIS A 322 -7.49 16.13 -0.42
C HIS A 322 -7.58 17.66 -0.53
N ASP A 323 -8.54 18.20 -1.29
CA ASP A 323 -8.71 19.65 -1.50
C ASP A 323 -7.41 20.34 -1.96
N ARG A 324 -6.57 19.63 -2.72
CA ARG A 324 -5.31 20.14 -3.26
C ARG A 324 -5.44 20.48 -4.75
N PRO A 325 -4.69 21.47 -5.26
CA PRO A 325 -4.72 21.84 -6.67
C PRO A 325 -4.23 20.68 -7.56
N ILE A 326 -4.96 20.42 -8.65
CA ILE A 326 -4.54 19.41 -9.65
C ILE A 326 -3.14 19.73 -10.19
N SER A 327 -2.82 21.01 -10.34
CA SER A 327 -1.54 21.49 -10.85
C SER A 327 -0.33 21.02 -10.04
N GLU A 328 -0.47 20.83 -8.73
CA GLU A 328 0.63 20.30 -7.90
C GLU A 328 0.94 18.84 -8.29
N LEU A 329 -0.11 18.06 -8.55
CA LEU A 329 -0.01 16.66 -8.94
C LEU A 329 0.49 16.49 -10.38
N THR A 330 -0.10 17.21 -11.34
CA THR A 330 0.22 17.05 -12.76
C THR A 330 1.66 17.49 -13.07
N VAL A 331 2.14 18.57 -12.44
CA VAL A 331 3.52 19.04 -12.59
C VAL A 331 4.53 18.02 -12.06
N ALA A 332 4.27 17.45 -10.90
CA ALA A 332 5.18 16.49 -10.27
C ALA A 332 5.24 15.16 -11.04
N CYS A 333 4.13 14.68 -11.58
CA CYS A 333 4.07 13.36 -12.24
C CYS A 333 4.44 13.38 -13.74
N ALA A 334 4.37 14.53 -14.41
CA ALA A 334 4.60 14.63 -15.86
C ALA A 334 5.96 14.07 -16.33
N PRO A 335 7.10 14.38 -15.67
CA PRO A 335 8.40 13.86 -16.11
C PRO A 335 8.48 12.34 -16.09
N THR A 336 7.74 11.71 -15.18
CA THR A 336 7.75 10.26 -15.06
C THR A 336 6.81 9.57 -16.01
N LEU A 337 5.61 10.14 -16.19
CA LEU A 337 4.57 9.55 -17.03
C LEU A 337 4.92 9.64 -18.52
N ALA A 338 5.72 10.64 -18.91
CA ALA A 338 6.14 10.84 -20.30
C ALA A 338 6.85 9.62 -20.93
N PRO A 339 7.84 8.96 -20.29
CA PRO A 339 8.42 7.70 -20.78
C PRO A 339 7.42 6.56 -21.03
N TRP A 340 6.25 6.58 -20.36
CA TRP A 340 5.16 5.61 -20.54
C TRP A 340 4.12 6.08 -21.56
N GLY A 341 4.36 7.22 -22.22
CA GLY A 341 3.50 7.75 -23.28
C GLY A 341 2.27 8.46 -22.73
N ILE A 342 2.36 8.96 -21.49
CA ILE A 342 1.28 9.67 -20.82
C ILE A 342 1.71 11.12 -20.59
N GLY A 343 0.91 12.05 -21.08
CA GLY A 343 1.05 13.48 -20.88
C GLY A 343 -0.15 14.06 -20.17
N PHE A 344 -0.21 15.39 -20.07
CA PHE A 344 -1.33 16.10 -19.48
C PHE A 344 -1.85 17.20 -20.40
N GLU A 345 -3.17 17.24 -20.60
CA GLU A 345 -3.88 18.31 -21.30
C GLU A 345 -5.08 18.74 -20.44
N ASN A 346 -5.16 20.04 -20.12
CA ASN A 346 -6.22 20.59 -19.27
C ASN A 346 -6.43 19.78 -17.98
N ASP A 347 -5.33 19.51 -17.26
CA ASP A 347 -5.35 18.75 -16.00
C ASP A 347 -5.83 17.30 -16.10
N ARG A 348 -5.85 16.72 -17.31
CA ARG A 348 -6.20 15.32 -17.56
C ARG A 348 -5.04 14.57 -18.19
N ALA A 349 -4.82 13.33 -17.74
CA ALA A 349 -3.86 12.44 -18.34
C ALA A 349 -4.34 12.03 -19.74
N VAL A 350 -3.48 12.19 -20.75
CA VAL A 350 -3.73 11.84 -22.15
C VAL A 350 -2.63 10.92 -22.67
N VAL A 351 -2.96 10.09 -23.66
CA VAL A 351 -1.94 9.31 -24.36
C VAL A 351 -1.22 10.23 -25.34
N LEU A 352 0.10 10.30 -25.21
CA LEU A 352 0.97 11.04 -26.12
C LEU A 352 0.97 10.37 -27.49
N THR A 353 1.04 11.19 -28.55
CA THR A 353 1.14 10.75 -29.94
C THR A 353 2.51 10.14 -30.27
N GLU A 354 3.55 10.47 -29.49
CA GLU A 354 4.88 9.91 -29.64
C GLU A 354 4.98 8.52 -29.02
N ALA A 355 5.78 7.63 -29.62
CA ALA A 355 5.91 6.26 -29.15
C ALA A 355 6.56 6.25 -27.75
N PRO A 356 5.91 5.66 -26.73
CA PRO A 356 6.47 5.59 -25.39
C PRO A 356 7.79 4.82 -25.36
N GLU A 357 8.83 5.42 -24.78
CA GLU A 357 10.14 4.79 -24.57
C GLU A 357 10.01 3.44 -23.83
N LYS A 358 9.07 3.33 -22.89
CA LYS A 358 8.79 2.10 -22.11
C LYS A 358 7.62 1.25 -22.64
N GLY A 359 7.00 1.63 -23.77
CA GLY A 359 5.81 0.93 -24.29
C GLY A 359 6.05 -0.52 -24.70
N GLU A 360 7.22 -0.79 -25.29
CA GLU A 360 7.61 -2.12 -25.72
C GLU A 360 7.87 -3.07 -24.53
N ILE A 361 8.39 -2.53 -23.42
CA ILE A 361 8.62 -3.27 -22.18
C ILE A 361 7.29 -3.72 -21.57
N LEU A 362 6.31 -2.81 -21.50
CA LEU A 362 4.96 -3.12 -21.03
C LEU A 362 4.27 -4.18 -21.87
N ARG A 363 4.39 -4.06 -23.21
CA ARG A 363 3.82 -5.03 -24.15
C ARG A 363 4.34 -6.44 -23.88
N GLN A 364 5.67 -6.58 -23.74
CA GLN A 364 6.33 -7.87 -23.47
C GLN A 364 5.89 -8.46 -22.12
N GLN A 365 5.79 -7.63 -21.08
CA GLN A 365 5.33 -8.06 -19.75
C GLN A 365 3.86 -8.51 -19.77
N PHE A 366 2.98 -7.76 -20.44
CA PHE A 366 1.57 -8.10 -20.60
C PHE A 366 1.39 -9.44 -21.34
N GLU A 367 2.11 -9.64 -22.44
CA GLU A 367 2.06 -10.89 -23.21
C GLU A 367 2.57 -12.08 -22.39
N ALA A 368 3.64 -11.89 -21.62
CA ALA A 368 4.14 -12.91 -20.70
C ALA A 368 3.14 -13.26 -19.58
N ALA A 369 2.45 -12.27 -19.01
CA ALA A 369 1.42 -12.48 -17.99
C ALA A 369 0.20 -13.23 -18.56
N MET A 370 -0.27 -12.84 -19.75
CA MET A 370 -1.41 -13.50 -20.42
C MET A 370 -1.09 -14.94 -20.85
N ALA A 371 0.17 -15.23 -21.22
CA ALA A 371 0.62 -16.59 -21.51
C ALA A 371 0.60 -17.50 -20.27
N ARG A 372 0.89 -16.95 -19.07
CA ARG A 372 0.81 -17.70 -17.80
C ARG A 372 -0.64 -18.03 -17.42
N LYS A 373 -1.57 -17.10 -17.66
CA LYS A 373 -3.01 -17.28 -17.34
C LYS A 373 -3.70 -18.36 -18.19
N ARG A 374 -3.15 -18.67 -19.37
CA ARG A 374 -3.69 -19.71 -20.28
C ARG A 374 -3.18 -21.12 -19.97
N ARG A 375 -2.26 -21.26 -19.02
CA ARG A 375 -1.81 -22.55 -18.46
C ARG A 375 -2.52 -22.79 -17.16
#